data_AF-A0A6G2IFH7-F1
#
_entry.id   AF-A0A6G2IFH7-F1
#
_cell.length_a   1.000
_cell.length_b   1.000
_cell.length_c   1.000
_cell.angle_alpha   90.00
_cell.angle_beta   90.00
_cell.angle_gamma   90.00
#
_symmetry.space_group_name_H-M   'P 1'
#
loop_
_entity.id
_entity.type
_entity.pdbx_description
1 polymer ?
#
loop_
_entity_poly.entity_id
_entity_poly.type
_entity_poly.pdbx_seq_one_letter_code
_entity_poly.pdbx_strand_id
1 'polypeptide(L)'
;MSSASVSTHGFVAVRGRGYRHDQVDSYAVELCRDRDAAWERAARLTVLAREMEEELARLRETVAGLAPQTYETLGERARRFFELGQEEAGAVREGARQAAVDLVGEARAEAAGVREAAQKYADTVRAEAEERARQRLLAARAEADEIRIAARREVKENRTEALAALREMRQRTSGMLADRAREHAERLAGLERETEERALALDAARAEQAARAEAALAEAQRAFAEAQGSVERRQEEARARAAEVVAEARGQEEGIARETERVLREHGEVRQEVRAQMDHVHNSLTTLTGRAPAE
;
A
#
# COMPACT_ATOMS: atom_id res chain seq x y z
N MET A 1 -22.68 61.92 -56.27
CA MET A 1 -23.73 60.90 -56.55
C MET A 1 -23.57 60.51 -58.01
N SER A 2 -22.72 59.53 -58.32
CA SER A 2 -22.48 59.10 -59.71
C SER A 2 -23.51 58.05 -60.10
N SER A 3 -24.37 58.44 -61.05
CA SER A 3 -25.26 57.58 -61.81
C SER A 3 -24.47 56.50 -62.53
N ALA A 4 -24.63 55.24 -62.11
CA ALA A 4 -24.15 54.10 -62.87
C ALA A 4 -24.99 53.96 -64.15
N SER A 5 -24.34 53.95 -65.31
CA SER A 5 -24.96 53.63 -66.59
C SER A 5 -25.51 52.21 -66.54
N VAL A 6 -26.81 52.05 -66.83
CA VAL A 6 -27.50 50.75 -66.86
C VAL A 6 -27.46 50.21 -68.29
N SER A 7 -27.10 48.93 -68.44
CA SER A 7 -27.03 48.23 -69.72
C SER A 7 -28.40 48.12 -70.36
N THR A 8 -28.45 48.23 -71.70
CA THR A 8 -29.69 48.06 -72.47
C THR A 8 -30.27 46.64 -72.34
N HIS A 9 -29.44 45.66 -71.97
CA HIS A 9 -29.81 44.25 -71.79
C HIS A 9 -30.02 43.87 -70.31
N GLY A 10 -30.13 44.87 -69.43
CA GLY A 10 -30.49 44.66 -68.02
C GLY A 10 -29.34 44.19 -67.12
N PHE A 11 -28.10 44.23 -67.58
CA PHE A 11 -26.95 43.89 -66.75
C PHE A 11 -26.68 44.97 -65.70
N VAL A 12 -26.54 44.57 -64.43
CA VAL A 12 -26.29 45.49 -63.31
C VAL A 12 -24.78 45.64 -63.07
N ALA A 13 -24.28 46.87 -63.04
CA ALA A 13 -22.87 47.14 -62.75
C ALA A 13 -22.57 46.96 -61.24
N VAL A 14 -21.62 46.09 -60.91
CA VAL A 14 -21.15 45.85 -59.53
C VAL A 14 -19.79 46.51 -59.31
N ARG A 15 -19.57 47.12 -58.14
CA ARG A 15 -18.33 47.83 -57.79
C ARG A 15 -17.18 46.83 -57.54
N GLY A 16 -16.30 46.62 -58.53
CA GLY A 16 -15.18 45.68 -58.43
C GLY A 16 -14.58 45.30 -59.79
N ARG A 17 -13.83 44.18 -59.87
CA ARG A 17 -13.34 43.59 -61.14
C ARG A 17 -14.50 42.97 -61.93
N GLY A 18 -15.31 43.81 -62.56
CA GLY A 18 -16.34 43.40 -63.53
C GLY A 18 -15.86 43.57 -64.97
N TYR A 19 -16.56 42.91 -65.90
CA TYR A 19 -16.35 43.13 -67.34
C TYR A 19 -16.73 44.56 -67.75
N ARG A 20 -16.09 45.09 -68.80
CA ARG A 20 -16.39 46.43 -69.31
C ARG A 20 -17.79 46.47 -69.89
N HIS A 21 -18.64 47.32 -69.33
CA HIS A 21 -20.05 47.43 -69.67
C HIS A 21 -20.32 47.57 -71.17
N ASP A 22 -19.61 48.49 -71.85
CA ASP A 22 -19.81 48.73 -73.29
C ASP A 22 -19.43 47.53 -74.16
N GLN A 23 -18.43 46.74 -73.72
CA GLN A 23 -18.03 45.50 -74.40
C GLN A 23 -19.06 44.38 -74.19
N VAL A 24 -19.66 44.31 -72.99
CA VAL A 24 -20.73 43.35 -72.70
C VAL A 24 -21.98 43.70 -73.50
N ASP A 25 -22.35 44.98 -73.58
CA ASP A 25 -23.49 45.43 -74.37
C ASP A 25 -23.28 45.22 -75.86
N SER A 26 -22.11 45.56 -76.42
CA SER A 26 -21.83 45.29 -77.85
C SER A 26 -21.89 43.80 -78.16
N TYR A 27 -21.30 42.97 -77.29
CA TYR A 27 -21.32 41.52 -77.44
C TYR A 27 -22.73 40.93 -77.30
N ALA A 28 -23.54 41.45 -76.37
CA ALA A 28 -24.93 41.02 -76.20
C ALA A 28 -25.79 41.36 -77.43
N VAL A 29 -25.59 42.52 -78.06
CA VAL A 29 -26.26 42.88 -79.32
C VAL A 29 -25.87 41.94 -80.45
N GLU A 30 -24.57 41.67 -80.63
CA GLU A 30 -24.09 40.72 -81.64
C GLU A 30 -24.66 39.32 -81.40
N LEU A 31 -24.65 38.83 -80.16
CA LEU A 31 -25.21 37.54 -79.79
C LEU A 31 -26.72 37.47 -80.04
N CYS A 32 -27.47 38.54 -79.77
CA CYS A 32 -28.90 38.60 -80.06
C CYS A 32 -29.17 38.57 -81.57
N ARG A 33 -28.38 39.30 -82.37
CA ARG A 33 -28.48 39.26 -83.84
C ARG A 33 -28.15 37.88 -84.40
N ASP A 34 -27.10 37.25 -83.89
CA ASP A 34 -26.71 35.89 -84.31
C ASP A 34 -27.78 34.87 -83.93
N ARG A 35 -28.38 35.00 -82.74
CA ARG A 35 -29.53 34.19 -82.32
C ARG A 35 -30.69 34.40 -83.29
N ASP A 36 -31.10 35.63 -83.56
CA ASP A 36 -32.26 35.91 -84.41
C ASP A 36 -32.02 35.42 -85.84
N ALA A 37 -30.81 35.59 -86.38
CA ALA A 37 -30.41 35.04 -87.69
C ALA A 37 -30.35 33.51 -87.70
N ALA A 38 -29.94 32.86 -86.60
CA ALA A 38 -29.99 31.41 -86.46
C ALA A 38 -31.45 30.91 -86.40
N TRP A 39 -32.33 31.64 -85.70
CA TRP A 39 -33.76 31.34 -85.61
C TRP A 39 -34.46 31.47 -86.96
N GLU A 40 -34.19 32.53 -87.72
CA GLU A 40 -34.72 32.67 -89.08
C GLU A 40 -34.21 31.57 -90.02
N ARG A 41 -32.95 31.17 -89.91
CA ARG A 41 -32.40 30.05 -90.67
C ARG A 41 -33.06 28.72 -90.29
N ALA A 42 -33.25 28.46 -88.99
CA ALA A 42 -33.93 27.27 -88.52
C ALA A 42 -35.39 27.22 -89.00
N ALA A 43 -36.10 28.35 -88.97
CA ALA A 43 -37.46 28.45 -89.49
C ALA A 43 -37.51 28.15 -91.00
N ARG A 44 -36.62 28.76 -91.80
CA ARG A 44 -36.51 28.49 -93.24
C ARG A 44 -36.18 27.03 -93.55
N LEU A 45 -35.22 26.45 -92.84
CA LEU A 45 -34.86 25.05 -93.01
C LEU A 45 -35.97 24.09 -92.60
N THR A 46 -36.79 24.45 -91.60
CA THR A 46 -37.93 23.64 -91.18
C THR A 46 -39.05 23.67 -92.22
N VAL A 47 -39.31 24.84 -92.84
CA VAL A 47 -40.24 24.93 -93.97
C VAL A 47 -39.72 24.11 -95.15
N LEU A 48 -38.45 24.26 -95.53
CA LEU A 48 -37.84 23.48 -96.61
C LEU A 48 -37.86 21.98 -96.32
N ALA A 49 -37.56 21.55 -95.08
CA ALA A 49 -37.63 20.15 -94.70
C ALA A 49 -39.04 19.59 -94.85
N ARG A 50 -40.07 20.35 -94.47
CA ARG A 50 -41.47 19.96 -94.68
C ARG A 50 -41.84 19.90 -96.15
N GLU A 51 -41.45 20.89 -96.95
CA GLU A 51 -41.67 20.88 -98.41
C GLU A 51 -40.99 19.66 -99.05
N MET A 52 -39.76 19.33 -98.62
CA MET A 52 -39.04 18.15 -99.09
C MET A 52 -39.68 16.84 -98.63
N GLU A 53 -40.21 16.78 -97.41
CA GLU A 53 -40.95 15.62 -96.90
C GLU A 53 -42.26 15.41 -97.69
N GLU A 54 -42.99 16.48 -97.99
CA GLU A 54 -44.19 16.44 -98.82
C GLU A 54 -43.88 16.02 -100.25
N GLU A 55 -42.82 16.57 -100.86
CA GLU A 55 -42.37 16.18 -102.19
C GLU A 55 -41.92 14.72 -102.21
N LEU A 56 -41.17 14.27 -101.20
CA LEU A 56 -40.77 12.88 -101.04
C LEU A 56 -41.98 11.95 -100.86
N ALA A 57 -43.00 12.37 -100.11
CA ALA A 57 -44.25 11.62 -99.97
C ALA A 57 -44.97 11.49 -101.32
N ARG A 58 -45.11 12.60 -102.08
CA ARG A 58 -45.70 12.59 -103.43
C ARG A 58 -44.90 11.70 -104.40
N LEU A 59 -43.58 11.75 -104.34
CA LEU A 59 -42.71 10.90 -105.15
C LEU A 59 -42.85 9.42 -104.77
N ARG A 60 -42.93 9.12 -103.47
CA ARG A 60 -43.17 7.75 -102.99
C ARG A 60 -44.53 7.22 -103.42
N GLU A 61 -45.58 8.03 -103.33
CA GLU A 61 -46.92 7.67 -103.80
C GLU A 61 -46.93 7.46 -105.32
N THR A 62 -46.27 8.35 -106.08
CA THR A 62 -46.08 8.19 -107.52
C THR A 62 -45.37 6.86 -107.83
N VAL A 63 -44.28 6.55 -107.13
CA VAL A 63 -43.53 5.29 -107.30
C VAL A 63 -44.34 4.07 -106.88
N ALA A 64 -45.11 4.14 -105.80
CA ALA A 64 -45.98 3.05 -105.35
C ALA A 64 -47.15 2.80 -106.31
N GLY A 65 -47.62 3.85 -106.99
CA GLY A 65 -48.64 3.78 -108.04
C GLY A 65 -48.10 3.31 -109.40
N LEU A 66 -46.78 3.30 -109.60
CA LEU A 66 -46.19 2.64 -110.77
C LEU A 66 -46.39 1.13 -110.62
N ALA A 67 -47.05 0.52 -111.60
CA ALA A 67 -47.06 -0.93 -111.71
C ALA A 67 -45.61 -1.46 -111.68
N PRO A 68 -45.34 -2.59 -111.01
CA PRO A 68 -44.01 -3.20 -111.05
C PRO A 68 -43.59 -3.29 -112.51
N GLN A 69 -42.45 -2.70 -112.85
CA GLN A 69 -41.92 -2.78 -114.21
C GLN A 69 -41.47 -4.23 -114.41
N THR A 70 -42.39 -5.08 -114.84
CA THR A 70 -42.15 -6.51 -115.07
C THR A 70 -41.35 -6.74 -116.34
N TYR A 71 -41.05 -5.68 -117.10
CA TYR A 71 -40.23 -5.73 -118.31
C TYR A 71 -40.70 -6.81 -119.31
N GLU A 72 -41.96 -7.23 -119.24
CA GLU A 72 -42.52 -8.28 -120.08
C GLU A 72 -42.59 -7.87 -121.56
N THR A 73 -42.54 -6.57 -121.85
CA THR A 73 -42.46 -6.03 -123.21
C THR A 73 -41.05 -6.11 -123.81
N LEU A 74 -40.02 -6.40 -123.00
CA LEU A 74 -38.69 -6.71 -123.49
C LEU A 74 -38.66 -8.18 -123.97
N GLY A 75 -38.06 -8.40 -125.15
CA GLY A 75 -37.92 -9.75 -125.71
C GLY A 75 -37.22 -10.72 -124.74
N GLU A 76 -37.46 -12.02 -124.89
CA GLU A 76 -37.02 -13.07 -123.95
C GLU A 76 -35.58 -12.94 -123.44
N ARG A 77 -34.66 -12.50 -124.30
CA ARG A 77 -33.24 -12.32 -123.96
C ARG A 77 -33.04 -11.29 -122.85
N ALA A 78 -33.77 -10.17 -122.86
CA ALA A 78 -33.64 -9.12 -121.86
C ALA A 78 -34.31 -9.51 -120.52
N ARG A 79 -35.37 -10.32 -120.54
CA ARG A 79 -35.95 -10.90 -119.31
C ARG A 79 -34.97 -11.84 -118.61
N ARG A 80 -34.31 -12.74 -119.36
CA ARG A 80 -33.26 -13.62 -118.82
C ARG A 80 -32.09 -12.85 -118.19
N PHE A 81 -31.68 -11.73 -118.79
CA PHE A 81 -30.65 -10.87 -118.18
C PHE A 81 -31.12 -10.18 -116.90
N PHE A 82 -32.39 -9.77 -116.83
CA PHE A 82 -32.97 -9.17 -115.64
C PHE A 82 -33.12 -10.19 -114.50
N GLU A 83 -33.59 -11.40 -114.80
CA GLU A 83 -33.66 -12.51 -113.85
C GLU A 83 -32.27 -12.84 -113.29
N LEU A 84 -31.27 -13.02 -114.17
CA LEU A 84 -29.87 -13.23 -113.76
C LEU A 84 -29.35 -12.06 -112.91
N GLY A 85 -29.67 -10.81 -113.25
CA GLY A 85 -29.29 -9.65 -112.45
C GLY A 85 -29.93 -9.64 -111.06
N GLN A 86 -31.18 -10.12 -110.92
CA GLN A 86 -31.84 -10.26 -109.63
C GLN A 86 -31.25 -11.40 -108.79
N GLU A 87 -30.92 -12.54 -109.42
CA GLU A 87 -30.24 -13.67 -108.80
C GLU A 87 -28.87 -13.25 -108.27
N GLU A 88 -28.06 -12.57 -109.09
CA GLU A 88 -26.75 -12.04 -108.68
C GLU A 88 -26.88 -10.99 -107.57
N ALA A 89 -27.85 -10.07 -107.66
CA ALA A 89 -28.12 -9.11 -106.59
C ALA A 89 -28.61 -9.78 -105.30
N GLY A 90 -29.30 -10.91 -105.39
CA GLY A 90 -29.66 -11.78 -104.26
C GLY A 90 -28.42 -12.41 -103.64
N ALA A 91 -27.61 -13.08 -104.44
CA ALA A 91 -26.38 -13.74 -104.03
C ALA A 91 -25.39 -12.77 -103.37
N VAL A 92 -25.20 -11.57 -103.92
CA VAL A 92 -24.36 -10.52 -103.31
C VAL A 92 -24.91 -10.07 -101.95
N ARG A 93 -26.23 -9.89 -101.82
CA ARG A 93 -26.86 -9.49 -100.54
C ARG A 93 -26.75 -10.58 -99.49
N GLU A 94 -26.96 -11.84 -99.87
CA GLU A 94 -26.83 -12.98 -98.96
C GLU A 94 -25.37 -13.19 -98.55
N GLY A 95 -24.43 -13.13 -99.50
CA GLY A 95 -23.00 -13.19 -99.23
C GLY A 95 -22.53 -12.06 -98.29
N ALA A 96 -22.99 -10.82 -98.52
CA ALA A 96 -22.70 -9.70 -97.63
C ALA A 96 -23.29 -9.87 -96.22
N ARG A 97 -24.50 -10.42 -96.11
CA ARG A 97 -25.12 -10.73 -94.81
C ARG A 97 -24.34 -11.82 -94.07
N GLN A 98 -23.95 -12.88 -94.77
CA GLN A 98 -23.17 -13.96 -94.16
C GLN A 98 -21.81 -13.45 -93.69
N ALA A 99 -21.10 -12.71 -94.53
CA ALA A 99 -19.82 -12.09 -94.16
C ALA A 99 -19.95 -11.15 -92.95
N ALA A 100 -21.04 -10.38 -92.85
CA ALA A 100 -21.30 -9.54 -91.68
C ALA A 100 -21.57 -10.38 -90.40
N VAL A 101 -22.30 -11.49 -90.52
CA VAL A 101 -22.53 -12.42 -89.40
C VAL A 101 -21.21 -13.05 -88.95
N ASP A 102 -20.38 -13.50 -89.89
CA ASP A 102 -19.09 -14.13 -89.60
C ASP A 102 -18.14 -13.13 -88.92
N LEU A 103 -18.03 -11.90 -89.45
CA LEU A 103 -17.22 -10.83 -88.85
C LEU A 103 -17.66 -10.49 -87.42
N VAL A 104 -18.98 -10.41 -87.18
CA VAL A 104 -19.52 -10.18 -85.83
C VAL A 104 -19.25 -11.39 -84.92
N GLY A 105 -19.30 -12.60 -85.45
CA GLY A 105 -18.95 -13.83 -84.74
C GLY A 105 -17.49 -13.84 -84.30
N GLU A 106 -16.57 -13.53 -85.20
CA GLU A 106 -15.14 -13.42 -84.93
C GLU A 106 -14.84 -12.34 -83.88
N ALA A 107 -15.40 -11.13 -84.05
CA ALA A 107 -15.21 -10.05 -83.09
C ALA A 107 -15.75 -10.39 -81.69
N ARG A 108 -16.87 -11.14 -81.60
CA ARG A 108 -17.41 -11.63 -80.32
C ARG A 108 -16.51 -12.68 -79.69
N ALA A 109 -15.95 -13.60 -80.47
CA ALA A 109 -15.03 -14.62 -79.97
C ALA A 109 -13.74 -13.99 -79.45
N GLU A 110 -13.18 -13.01 -80.17
CA GLU A 110 -12.01 -12.25 -79.72
C GLU A 110 -12.30 -11.48 -78.43
N ALA A 111 -13.42 -10.74 -78.38
CA ALA A 111 -13.83 -10.01 -77.18
C ALA A 111 -14.05 -10.93 -75.96
N ALA A 112 -14.61 -12.12 -76.17
CA ALA A 112 -14.76 -13.13 -75.13
C ALA A 112 -13.40 -13.63 -74.63
N GLY A 113 -12.46 -13.90 -75.54
CA GLY A 113 -11.10 -14.31 -75.21
C GLY A 113 -10.34 -13.25 -74.40
N VAL A 114 -10.42 -11.98 -74.80
CA VAL A 114 -9.82 -10.86 -74.06
C VAL A 114 -10.43 -10.74 -72.66
N ARG A 115 -11.76 -10.86 -72.55
CA ARG A 115 -12.45 -10.81 -71.25
C ARG A 115 -12.03 -11.97 -70.34
N GLU A 116 -11.94 -13.18 -70.86
CA GLU A 116 -11.51 -14.35 -70.10
C GLU A 116 -10.05 -14.22 -69.63
N ALA A 117 -9.16 -13.74 -70.50
CA ALA A 117 -7.77 -13.48 -70.15
C ALA A 117 -7.64 -12.40 -69.06
N ALA A 118 -8.39 -11.30 -69.19
CA ALA A 118 -8.44 -10.24 -68.19
C ALA A 118 -8.98 -10.75 -66.84
N GLN A 119 -10.02 -11.59 -66.86
CA GLN A 119 -10.57 -12.20 -65.65
C GLN A 119 -9.56 -13.12 -64.97
N LYS A 120 -8.91 -14.01 -65.73
CA LYS A 120 -7.85 -14.90 -65.22
C LYS A 120 -6.71 -14.12 -64.59
N TYR A 121 -6.27 -13.04 -65.23
CA TYR A 121 -5.24 -12.16 -64.69
C TYR A 121 -5.70 -11.49 -63.38
N ALA A 122 -6.91 -10.93 -63.35
CA ALA A 122 -7.47 -10.32 -62.14
C ALA A 122 -7.59 -11.33 -60.99
N ASP A 123 -7.99 -12.57 -61.27
CA ASP A 123 -8.08 -13.64 -60.28
C ASP A 123 -6.70 -14.02 -59.71
N THR A 124 -5.67 -14.12 -60.56
CA THR A 124 -4.28 -14.33 -60.12
C THR A 124 -3.79 -13.19 -59.22
N VAL A 125 -3.98 -11.94 -59.64
CA VAL A 125 -3.57 -10.76 -58.85
C VAL A 125 -4.29 -10.74 -57.51
N ARG A 126 -5.59 -11.06 -57.48
CA ARG A 126 -6.37 -11.15 -56.25
C ARG A 126 -5.86 -12.26 -55.34
N ALA A 127 -5.61 -13.46 -55.87
CA ALA A 127 -5.10 -14.57 -55.09
C ALA A 127 -3.72 -14.26 -54.47
N GLU A 128 -2.82 -13.63 -55.24
CA GLU A 128 -1.53 -13.17 -54.73
C GLU A 128 -1.67 -12.11 -53.62
N ALA A 129 -2.59 -11.15 -53.80
CA ALA A 129 -2.84 -10.11 -52.81
C ALA A 129 -3.41 -10.69 -51.51
N GLU A 130 -4.34 -11.63 -51.60
CA GLU A 130 -4.91 -12.34 -50.45
C GLU A 130 -3.84 -13.15 -49.71
N GLU A 131 -2.97 -13.85 -50.42
CA GLU A 131 -1.89 -14.63 -49.81
C GLU A 131 -0.88 -13.72 -49.10
N ARG A 132 -0.47 -12.61 -49.72
CA ARG A 132 0.39 -11.60 -49.07
C ARG A 132 -0.28 -11.00 -47.83
N ALA A 133 -1.60 -10.76 -47.88
CA ALA A 133 -2.34 -10.27 -46.72
C ALA A 133 -2.37 -11.29 -45.58
N ARG A 134 -2.61 -12.58 -45.90
CA ARG A 134 -2.58 -13.67 -44.92
C ARG A 134 -1.20 -13.81 -44.28
N GLN A 135 -0.14 -13.79 -45.06
CA GLN A 135 1.24 -13.87 -44.56
C GLN A 135 1.57 -12.70 -43.62
N ARG A 136 1.20 -11.47 -43.98
CA ARG A 136 1.38 -10.30 -43.11
C ARG A 136 0.60 -10.43 -41.80
N LEU A 137 -0.64 -10.91 -41.85
CA LEU A 137 -1.45 -11.11 -40.65
C LEU A 137 -0.87 -12.20 -39.74
N LEU A 138 -0.34 -13.29 -40.32
CA LEU A 138 0.33 -14.34 -39.55
C LEU A 138 1.61 -13.81 -38.90
N ALA A 139 2.43 -13.05 -39.63
CA ALA A 139 3.64 -12.43 -39.09
C ALA A 139 3.32 -11.45 -37.95
N ALA A 140 2.34 -10.56 -38.14
CA ALA A 140 1.91 -9.61 -37.12
C ALA A 140 1.35 -10.31 -35.86
N ARG A 141 0.64 -11.43 -36.02
CA ARG A 141 0.17 -12.24 -34.89
C ARG A 141 1.32 -12.91 -34.14
N ALA A 142 2.28 -13.47 -34.87
CA ALA A 142 3.47 -14.09 -34.27
C ALA A 142 4.28 -13.05 -33.46
N GLU A 143 4.52 -11.87 -34.03
CA GLU A 143 5.20 -10.76 -33.34
C GLU A 143 4.44 -10.32 -32.09
N ALA A 144 3.12 -10.16 -32.18
CA ALA A 144 2.29 -9.80 -31.03
C ALA A 144 2.34 -10.88 -29.92
N ASP A 145 2.36 -12.16 -30.30
CA ASP A 145 2.49 -13.27 -29.36
C ASP A 145 3.87 -13.31 -28.69
N GLU A 146 4.94 -13.06 -29.45
CA GLU A 146 6.30 -12.95 -28.93
C GLU A 146 6.42 -11.82 -27.91
N ILE A 147 5.92 -10.62 -28.24
CA ILE A 147 5.88 -9.47 -27.31
C ILE A 147 5.12 -9.83 -26.04
N ARG A 148 3.95 -10.47 -26.17
CA ARG A 148 3.12 -10.87 -25.02
C ARG A 148 3.82 -11.91 -24.15
N ILE A 149 4.49 -12.89 -24.74
CA ILE A 149 5.24 -13.92 -24.02
C ILE A 149 6.43 -13.31 -23.31
N ALA A 150 7.20 -12.45 -23.98
CA ALA A 150 8.36 -11.75 -23.41
C ALA A 150 7.94 -10.90 -22.20
N ALA A 151 6.92 -10.05 -22.35
CA ALA A 151 6.41 -9.22 -21.27
C ALA A 151 5.93 -10.05 -20.06
N ARG A 152 5.27 -11.19 -20.30
CA ARG A 152 4.84 -12.09 -19.22
C ARG A 152 6.02 -12.74 -18.50
N ARG A 153 7.08 -13.10 -19.22
CA ARG A 153 8.32 -13.66 -18.63
C ARG A 153 9.01 -12.61 -17.78
N GLU A 154 9.21 -11.41 -18.30
CA GLU A 154 9.83 -10.30 -17.58
C GLU A 154 9.05 -9.94 -16.30
N VAL A 155 7.72 -9.82 -16.38
CA VAL A 155 6.88 -9.57 -15.19
C VAL A 155 7.03 -10.69 -14.16
N LYS A 156 7.11 -11.95 -14.59
CA LYS A 156 7.30 -13.09 -13.68
C LYS A 156 8.68 -13.04 -13.02
N GLU A 157 9.73 -12.78 -13.78
CA GLU A 157 11.12 -12.67 -13.32
C GLU A 157 11.27 -11.53 -12.30
N ASN A 158 10.82 -10.32 -12.67
CA ASN A 158 10.82 -9.15 -11.79
C ASN A 158 10.02 -9.42 -10.50
N ARG A 159 8.87 -10.09 -10.60
CA ARG A 159 8.09 -10.48 -9.41
C ARG A 159 8.86 -11.47 -8.53
N THR A 160 9.53 -12.46 -9.12
CA THR A 160 10.31 -13.44 -8.34
C THR A 160 11.49 -12.77 -7.64
N GLU A 161 12.20 -11.87 -8.31
CA GLU A 161 13.31 -11.10 -7.73
C GLU A 161 12.82 -10.19 -6.60
N ALA A 162 11.75 -9.44 -6.81
CA ALA A 162 11.17 -8.56 -5.79
C ALA A 162 10.71 -9.35 -4.55
N LEU A 163 10.10 -10.53 -4.74
CA LEU A 163 9.69 -11.38 -3.62
C LEU A 163 10.88 -12.04 -2.92
N ALA A 164 11.94 -12.40 -3.64
CA ALA A 164 13.18 -12.91 -3.05
C ALA A 164 13.84 -11.84 -2.17
N ALA A 165 14.00 -10.62 -2.69
CA ALA A 165 14.54 -9.48 -1.94
C ALA A 165 13.71 -9.17 -0.68
N LEU A 166 12.37 -9.21 -0.78
CA LEU A 166 11.49 -9.02 0.37
C LEU A 166 11.67 -10.12 1.43
N ARG A 167 11.81 -11.39 1.03
CA ARG A 167 12.04 -12.50 1.97
C ARG A 167 13.39 -12.37 2.66
N GLU A 168 14.44 -12.02 1.91
CA GLU A 168 15.78 -11.79 2.46
C GLU A 168 15.78 -10.64 3.47
N MET A 169 15.16 -9.50 3.13
CA MET A 169 15.00 -8.38 4.05
C MET A 169 14.27 -8.80 5.32
N ARG A 170 13.16 -9.55 5.21
CA ARG A 170 12.42 -10.06 6.38
C ARG A 170 13.28 -10.95 7.25
N GLN A 171 14.06 -11.86 6.66
CA GLN A 171 14.96 -12.75 7.39
C GLN A 171 16.07 -11.96 8.10
N ARG A 172 16.67 -10.97 7.42
CA ARG A 172 17.68 -10.09 8.02
C ARG A 172 17.09 -9.28 9.17
N THR A 173 15.92 -8.69 9.01
CA THR A 173 15.24 -7.94 10.07
C THR A 173 14.86 -8.83 11.25
N SER A 174 14.34 -10.03 11.01
CA SER A 174 14.04 -10.97 12.12
C SER A 174 15.31 -11.40 12.86
N GLY A 175 16.41 -11.62 12.15
CA GLY A 175 17.72 -11.91 12.75
C GLY A 175 18.19 -10.78 13.65
N MET A 176 18.21 -9.54 13.12
CA MET A 176 18.60 -8.36 13.90
C MET A 176 17.72 -8.14 15.14
N LEU A 177 16.41 -8.40 15.05
CA LEU A 177 15.51 -8.30 16.21
C LEU A 177 15.79 -9.38 17.24
N ALA A 178 16.08 -10.62 16.81
CA ALA A 178 16.43 -11.71 17.71
C ALA A 178 17.77 -11.48 18.41
N ASP A 179 18.78 -10.99 17.68
CA ASP A 179 20.09 -10.63 18.25
C ASP A 179 19.94 -9.51 19.27
N ARG A 180 19.18 -8.45 18.94
CA ARG A 180 18.91 -7.36 19.88
C ARG A 180 18.14 -7.82 21.11
N ALA A 181 17.17 -8.73 20.96
CA ALA A 181 16.46 -9.31 22.09
C ALA A 181 17.40 -10.13 22.98
N ARG A 182 18.33 -10.90 22.39
CA ARG A 182 19.36 -11.64 23.13
C ARG A 182 20.28 -10.70 23.90
N GLU A 183 20.82 -9.67 23.26
CA GLU A 183 21.66 -8.66 23.92
C GLU A 183 20.94 -7.97 25.09
N HIS A 184 19.63 -7.69 24.96
CA HIS A 184 18.84 -7.13 26.04
C HIS A 184 18.65 -8.13 27.19
N ALA A 185 18.34 -9.40 26.87
CA ALA A 185 18.22 -10.45 27.87
C ALA A 185 19.53 -10.70 28.62
N GLU A 186 20.66 -10.72 27.92
CA GLU A 186 22.00 -10.87 28.52
C GLU A 186 22.33 -9.69 29.45
N ARG A 187 22.01 -8.45 29.03
CA ARG A 187 22.17 -7.27 29.88
C ARG A 187 21.29 -7.31 31.12
N LEU A 188 20.02 -7.70 30.98
CA LEU A 188 19.10 -7.85 32.12
C LEU A 188 19.60 -8.92 33.09
N ALA A 189 19.97 -10.10 32.59
CA ALA A 189 20.52 -11.18 33.42
C ALA A 189 21.84 -10.77 34.10
N GLY A 190 22.66 -9.93 33.45
CA GLY A 190 23.84 -9.33 34.06
C GLY A 190 23.50 -8.39 35.22
N LEU A 191 22.55 -7.48 35.00
CA LEU A 191 22.07 -6.56 36.04
C LEU A 191 21.42 -7.31 37.21
N GLU A 192 20.61 -8.33 36.93
CA GLU A 192 20.00 -9.20 37.95
C GLU A 192 21.07 -9.85 38.82
N ARG A 193 22.08 -10.48 38.21
CA ARG A 193 23.22 -11.06 38.92
C ARG A 193 23.96 -10.03 39.79
N GLU A 194 24.29 -8.86 39.24
CA GLU A 194 24.93 -7.79 40.03
C GLU A 194 24.06 -7.32 41.20
N THR A 195 22.74 -7.24 41.03
CA THR A 195 21.82 -6.86 42.10
C THR A 195 21.70 -7.93 43.17
N GLU A 196 21.67 -9.21 42.79
CA GLU A 196 21.66 -10.34 43.71
C GLU A 196 22.97 -10.41 44.51
N GLU A 197 24.12 -10.26 43.85
CA GLU A 197 25.43 -10.19 44.52
C GLU A 197 25.50 -9.03 45.53
N ARG A 198 25.02 -7.84 45.16
CA ARG A 198 24.95 -6.69 46.07
C ARG A 198 23.99 -6.95 47.24
N ALA A 199 22.85 -7.58 47.00
CA ALA A 199 21.90 -7.94 48.05
C ALA A 199 22.50 -8.93 49.05
N LEU A 200 23.13 -10.00 48.55
CA LEU A 200 23.84 -10.99 49.37
C LEU A 200 24.98 -10.35 50.18
N ALA A 201 25.75 -9.44 49.57
CA ALA A 201 26.80 -8.71 50.27
C ALA A 201 26.25 -7.80 51.38
N LEU A 202 25.13 -7.10 51.13
CA LEU A 202 24.46 -6.27 52.13
C LEU A 202 23.90 -7.11 53.28
N ASP A 203 23.29 -8.25 52.97
CA ASP A 203 22.74 -9.16 53.98
C ASP A 203 23.84 -9.80 54.83
N ALA A 204 24.98 -10.16 54.22
CA ALA A 204 26.16 -10.62 54.95
C ALA A 204 26.71 -9.54 55.89
N ALA A 205 26.84 -8.29 55.42
CA ALA A 205 27.30 -7.17 56.24
C ALA A 205 26.33 -6.87 57.40
N ARG A 206 25.02 -6.96 57.16
CA ARG A 206 23.98 -6.83 58.19
C ARG A 206 24.07 -7.94 59.23
N ALA A 207 24.24 -9.19 58.80
CA ALA A 207 24.40 -10.33 59.69
C ALA A 207 25.65 -10.18 60.57
N GLU A 208 26.78 -9.71 60.01
CA GLU A 208 27.99 -9.43 60.78
C GLU A 208 27.77 -8.31 61.79
N GLN A 209 27.11 -7.21 61.40
CA GLN A 209 26.81 -6.11 62.31
C GLN A 209 25.85 -6.53 63.42
N ALA A 210 24.84 -7.35 63.11
CA ALA A 210 23.92 -7.93 64.10
C ALA A 210 24.67 -8.84 65.09
N ALA A 211 25.53 -9.74 64.61
CA ALA A 211 26.35 -10.60 65.46
C ALA A 211 27.28 -9.81 66.38
N ARG A 212 27.89 -8.72 65.89
CA ARG A 212 28.69 -7.80 66.72
C ARG A 212 27.85 -7.10 67.78
N ALA A 213 26.65 -6.63 67.42
CA ALA A 213 25.72 -5.99 68.36
C ALA A 213 25.22 -6.97 69.43
N GLU A 214 24.87 -8.20 69.06
CA GLU A 214 24.48 -9.27 69.98
C GLU A 214 25.62 -9.66 70.92
N ALA A 215 26.85 -9.77 70.41
CA ALA A 215 28.03 -10.05 71.24
C ALA A 215 28.28 -8.92 72.25
N ALA A 216 28.22 -7.66 71.82
CA ALA A 216 28.35 -6.49 72.69
C ALA A 216 27.23 -6.43 73.75
N LEU A 217 25.99 -6.77 73.36
CA LEU A 217 24.87 -6.87 74.31
C LEU A 217 25.09 -7.98 75.34
N ALA A 218 25.55 -9.16 74.90
CA ALA A 218 25.84 -10.28 75.80
C ALA A 218 27.01 -9.99 76.74
N GLU A 219 28.01 -9.22 76.29
CA GLU A 219 29.10 -8.71 77.14
C GLU A 219 28.58 -7.70 78.17
N ALA A 220 27.77 -6.72 77.73
CA ALA A 220 27.16 -5.74 78.62
C ALA A 220 26.24 -6.39 79.67
N GLN A 221 25.47 -7.41 79.29
CA GLN A 221 24.63 -8.19 80.21
C GLN A 221 25.47 -8.96 81.23
N ARG A 222 26.60 -9.56 80.82
CA ARG A 222 27.53 -10.23 81.74
C ARG A 222 28.15 -9.25 82.71
N ALA A 223 28.67 -8.12 82.23
CA ALA A 223 29.23 -7.07 83.07
C ALA A 223 28.18 -6.52 84.06
N PHE A 224 26.93 -6.35 83.61
CA PHE A 224 25.82 -5.94 84.47
C PHE A 224 25.52 -6.99 85.55
N ALA A 225 25.44 -8.28 85.21
CA ALA A 225 25.20 -9.36 86.16
C ALA A 225 26.36 -9.50 87.17
N GLU A 226 27.61 -9.36 86.73
CA GLU A 226 28.79 -9.32 87.61
C GLU A 226 28.75 -8.13 88.57
N ALA A 227 28.39 -6.94 88.06
CA ALA A 227 28.22 -5.73 88.86
C ALA A 227 27.10 -5.91 89.89
N GLN A 228 25.93 -6.43 89.50
CA GLN A 228 24.84 -6.75 90.43
C GLN A 228 25.29 -7.74 91.49
N GLY A 229 25.91 -8.86 91.11
CA GLY A 229 26.43 -9.84 92.05
C GLY A 229 27.50 -9.26 92.99
N SER A 230 28.31 -8.30 92.53
CA SER A 230 29.26 -7.59 93.38
C SER A 230 28.58 -6.66 94.39
N VAL A 231 27.48 -6.01 94.00
CA VAL A 231 26.67 -5.16 94.88
C VAL A 231 25.98 -6.03 95.93
N GLU A 232 25.39 -7.16 95.53
CA GLU A 232 24.78 -8.14 96.44
C GLU A 232 25.82 -8.68 97.43
N ARG A 233 26.99 -9.14 96.96
CA ARG A 233 28.09 -9.59 97.85
C ARG A 233 28.52 -8.50 98.82
N ARG A 234 28.72 -7.26 98.36
CA ARG A 234 29.06 -6.13 99.25
C ARG A 234 27.95 -5.85 100.26
N GLN A 235 26.68 -5.98 99.87
CA GLN A 235 25.56 -5.84 100.79
C GLN A 235 25.52 -6.97 101.81
N GLU A 236 25.77 -8.22 101.40
CA GLU A 236 25.88 -9.37 102.30
C GLU A 236 27.06 -9.23 103.26
N GLU A 237 28.25 -8.87 102.77
CA GLU A 237 29.43 -8.57 103.59
C GLU A 237 29.16 -7.42 104.57
N ALA A 238 28.48 -6.36 104.13
CA ALA A 238 28.08 -5.25 105.01
C ALA A 238 27.08 -5.72 106.09
N ARG A 239 26.12 -6.58 105.74
CA ARG A 239 25.17 -7.19 106.70
C ARG A 239 25.88 -8.12 107.67
N ALA A 240 26.82 -8.94 107.19
CA ALA A 240 27.63 -9.84 108.02
C ALA A 240 28.50 -9.04 108.99
N ARG A 241 29.20 -8.00 108.53
CA ARG A 241 29.95 -7.07 109.39
C ARG A 241 29.06 -6.35 110.38
N ALA A 242 27.88 -5.90 109.97
CA ALA A 242 26.92 -5.30 110.90
C ALA A 242 26.48 -6.30 111.97
N ALA A 243 26.24 -7.56 111.61
CA ALA A 243 25.92 -8.63 112.56
C ALA A 243 27.09 -8.95 113.51
N GLU A 244 28.33 -9.00 113.01
CA GLU A 244 29.55 -9.15 113.83
C GLU A 244 29.71 -8.01 114.83
N VAL A 245 29.59 -6.74 114.39
CA VAL A 245 29.68 -5.57 115.28
C VAL A 245 28.58 -5.60 116.35
N VAL A 246 27.37 -6.02 116.01
CA VAL A 246 26.28 -6.19 116.99
C VAL A 246 26.58 -7.34 117.96
N ALA A 247 27.18 -8.44 117.50
CA ALA A 247 27.59 -9.56 118.35
C ALA A 247 28.74 -9.17 119.29
N GLU A 248 29.75 -8.43 118.80
CA GLU A 248 30.81 -7.85 119.63
C GLU A 248 30.24 -6.88 120.67
N ALA A 249 29.32 -5.99 120.27
CA ALA A 249 28.66 -5.07 121.18
C ALA A 249 27.87 -5.81 122.27
N ARG A 250 27.16 -6.90 121.93
CA ARG A 250 26.51 -7.78 122.92
C ARG A 250 27.50 -8.52 123.80
N GLY A 251 28.63 -8.97 123.24
CA GLY A 251 29.72 -9.57 124.01
C GLY A 251 30.35 -8.59 125.01
N GLN A 252 30.50 -7.32 124.64
CA GLN A 252 30.92 -6.27 125.55
C GLN A 252 29.84 -5.95 126.58
N GLU A 253 28.56 -5.90 126.20
CA GLU A 253 27.44 -5.74 127.12
C GLU A 253 27.41 -6.87 128.17
N GLU A 254 27.52 -8.13 127.75
CA GLU A 254 27.61 -9.28 128.66
C GLU A 254 28.87 -9.26 129.53
N GLY A 255 30.00 -8.81 128.99
CA GLY A 255 31.25 -8.62 129.74
C GLY A 255 31.10 -7.57 130.84
N ILE A 256 30.53 -6.42 130.49
CA ILE A 256 30.19 -5.34 131.43
C ILE A 256 29.19 -5.86 132.47
N ALA A 257 28.17 -6.62 132.08
CA ALA A 257 27.17 -7.20 132.99
C ALA A 257 27.80 -8.18 134.00
N ARG A 258 28.69 -9.07 133.54
CA ARG A 258 29.43 -9.99 134.43
C ARG A 258 30.40 -9.26 135.35
N GLU A 259 31.01 -8.18 134.87
CA GLU A 259 31.88 -7.33 135.68
C GLU A 259 31.08 -6.52 136.71
N THR A 260 29.87 -6.05 136.36
CA THR A 260 28.94 -5.43 137.32
C THR A 260 28.44 -6.44 138.36
N GLU A 261 28.14 -7.67 137.95
CA GLU A 261 27.80 -8.76 138.89
C GLU A 261 28.98 -9.11 139.82
N ARG A 262 30.22 -9.10 139.34
CA ARG A 262 31.42 -9.34 140.18
C ARG A 262 31.59 -8.22 141.21
N VAL A 263 31.47 -6.96 140.80
CA VAL A 263 31.55 -5.79 141.68
C VAL A 263 30.41 -5.80 142.72
N LEU A 264 29.20 -6.22 142.33
CA LEU A 264 28.08 -6.38 143.26
C LEU A 264 28.32 -7.52 144.27
N ARG A 265 29.02 -8.59 143.87
CA ARG A 265 29.40 -9.71 144.74
C ARG A 265 30.47 -9.30 145.76
N GLU A 266 31.50 -8.59 145.30
CA GLU A 266 32.55 -8.01 146.17
C GLU A 266 31.96 -7.00 147.17
N HIS A 267 31.00 -6.17 146.75
CA HIS A 267 30.27 -5.29 147.68
C HIS A 267 29.36 -6.05 148.66
N GLY A 268 28.86 -7.23 148.27
CA GLY A 268 28.12 -8.14 149.15
C GLY A 268 29.00 -8.74 150.26
N GLU A 269 30.25 -9.08 149.92
CA GLU A 269 31.23 -9.65 150.86
C GLU A 269 31.72 -8.62 151.89
N VAL A 270 32.00 -7.38 151.47
CA VAL A 270 32.35 -6.27 152.37
C VAL A 270 31.21 -5.94 153.35
N ARG A 271 29.95 -6.07 152.92
CA ARG A 271 28.78 -5.84 153.79
C ARG A 271 28.59 -6.95 154.84
N GLN A 272 29.04 -8.17 154.56
CA GLN A 272 29.00 -9.28 155.53
C GLN A 272 30.14 -9.17 156.54
N GLU A 273 31.32 -8.71 156.12
CA GLU A 273 32.49 -8.52 156.98
C GLU A 273 32.28 -7.38 158.01
N VAL A 274 31.61 -6.29 157.63
CA VAL A 274 31.23 -5.19 158.54
C VAL A 274 30.15 -5.62 159.55
N ARG A 275 29.27 -6.56 159.18
CA ARG A 275 28.25 -7.13 160.10
C ARG A 275 28.88 -8.07 161.14
N ALA A 276 29.87 -8.87 160.74
CA ALA A 276 30.61 -9.73 161.66
C ALA A 276 31.45 -8.95 162.71
N GLN A 277 31.95 -7.75 162.37
CA GLN A 277 32.60 -6.85 163.33
C GLN A 277 31.63 -6.21 164.34
N MET A 278 30.39 -5.93 163.94
CA MET A 278 29.34 -5.41 164.84
C MET A 278 28.88 -6.48 165.85
N ASP A 279 28.79 -7.76 165.45
CA ASP A 279 28.41 -8.86 166.35
C ASP A 279 29.50 -9.19 167.39
N HIS A 280 30.78 -8.98 167.06
CA HIS A 280 31.90 -9.22 167.98
C HIS A 280 32.05 -8.15 169.07
N VAL A 281 31.66 -6.90 168.76
CA VAL A 281 31.59 -5.79 169.73
C VAL A 281 30.38 -5.95 170.67
N HIS A 282 29.25 -6.46 170.17
CA HIS A 282 28.07 -6.71 170.99
C HIS A 282 28.27 -7.86 172.00
N ASN A 283 29.02 -8.90 171.64
CA ASN A 283 29.31 -10.03 172.53
C ASN A 283 30.39 -9.73 173.59
N SER A 284 31.31 -8.78 173.34
CA SER A 284 32.40 -8.45 174.29
C SER A 284 32.00 -7.42 175.37
N LEU A 285 30.89 -6.69 175.19
CA LEU A 285 30.32 -5.78 176.21
C LEU A 285 29.31 -6.48 177.14
N THR A 286 28.89 -7.71 176.83
CA THR A 286 27.89 -8.46 177.61
C THR A 286 28.52 -9.29 178.75
N THR A 287 29.84 -9.45 178.80
CA THR A 287 30.56 -10.24 179.83
C THR A 287 31.14 -9.45 181.00
N LEU A 288 30.94 -8.12 181.10
CA LEU A 288 31.47 -7.31 182.20
C LEU A 288 30.45 -6.47 183.00
N THR A 289 29.14 -6.72 182.87
CA THR A 289 28.15 -6.27 183.88
C THR A 289 26.87 -7.10 183.78
N GLY A 290 26.54 -7.86 184.84
CA GLY A 290 25.28 -8.59 184.93
C GLY A 290 24.14 -7.74 185.52
N ARG A 291 22.94 -7.83 184.93
CA ARG A 291 21.61 -7.73 185.59
C ARG A 291 20.46 -8.17 184.66
N ALA A 292 19.62 -9.10 185.12
CA ALA A 292 18.27 -9.44 184.60
C ALA A 292 17.18 -8.55 185.31
N PRO A 293 15.87 -8.49 184.94
CA PRO A 293 15.01 -9.49 184.25
C PRO A 293 13.88 -8.99 183.27
N ALA A 294 13.25 -9.97 182.60
CA ALA A 294 11.83 -10.16 182.18
C ALA A 294 11.02 -9.06 181.44
N GLU A 295 10.79 -9.25 180.14
CA GLU A 295 9.57 -9.80 179.46
C GLU A 295 9.96 -10.28 178.05
#